data_AF-A0AA47EN27-F1
#
_entry.id   AF-A0AA47EN27-F1
#
_cell.length_a   1.000
_cell.length_b   1.000
_cell.length_c   1.000
_cell.angle_alpha   90.00
_cell.angle_beta   90.00
_cell.angle_gamma   90.00
#
_symmetry.space_group_name_H-M   'P 1'
#
loop_
_entity.id
_entity.type
_entity.pdbx_description
1 polymer ?
#
loop_
_entity_poly.entity_id
_entity_poly.type
_entity_poly.pdbx_seq_one_letter_code
_entity_poly.pdbx_strand_id
1 'polypeptide(L)'
;MKNINTYKKISIICYGFSVLIFFIIYLLGIFSPPGYEIGYFLFFFYTIMPITTLVSSLIISIKKGYLFWLYPVFVGLLGILIPFLLTKSFEWMGSFFAFFPALIGLVLGLIISFIIKKYKTK
;
A
#
# COMPACT_ATOMS: atom_id res chain seq x y z
N MET A 1 23.21 -3.38 19.28
CA MET A 1 22.73 -2.60 18.11
C MET A 1 21.96 -3.52 17.17
N LYS A 2 20.63 -3.62 17.28
CA LYS A 2 19.80 -4.46 16.40
C LYS A 2 19.60 -3.75 15.05
N ASN A 3 20.54 -4.03 14.14
CA ASN A 3 20.44 -4.05 12.68
C ASN A 3 19.50 -3.01 12.02
N ILE A 4 19.93 -1.75 11.95
CA ILE A 4 19.35 -0.69 11.09
C ILE A 4 19.13 -1.20 9.65
N ASN A 5 19.99 -2.11 9.18
CA ASN A 5 19.94 -2.70 7.86
C ASN A 5 18.68 -3.55 7.63
N THR A 6 18.18 -4.26 8.65
CA THR A 6 16.98 -5.12 8.51
C THR A 6 15.71 -4.29 8.37
N TYR A 7 15.55 -3.21 9.14
CA TYR A 7 14.39 -2.33 9.05
C TYR A 7 14.31 -1.58 7.72
N LYS A 8 15.47 -1.17 7.18
CA LYS A 8 15.56 -0.59 5.84
C LYS A 8 15.18 -1.62 4.77
N LYS A 9 15.70 -2.84 4.84
CA LYS A 9 15.37 -3.93 3.89
C LYS A 9 13.87 -4.23 3.84
N ILE A 10 13.21 -4.35 5.00
CA ILE A 10 11.77 -4.63 5.06
C ILE A 10 10.96 -3.53 4.37
N SER A 11 11.27 -2.26 4.66
CA SER A 11 10.62 -1.15 3.98
C SER A 11 10.85 -1.21 2.47
N ILE A 12 12.11 -1.33 2.02
CA ILE A 12 12.44 -1.39 0.59
C ILE A 12 11.66 -2.50 -0.11
N ILE A 13 11.54 -3.68 0.51
CA ILE A 13 10.76 -4.79 -0.02
C ILE A 13 9.29 -4.42 -0.14
N CYS A 14 8.66 -3.86 0.91
CA CYS A 14 7.24 -3.50 0.87
C CYS A 14 6.93 -2.36 -0.10
N TYR A 15 7.77 -1.31 -0.15
CA TYR A 15 7.66 -0.24 -1.13
C TYR A 15 7.83 -0.79 -2.55
N GLY A 16 8.90 -1.56 -2.80
CA GLY A 16 9.16 -2.16 -4.11
C GLY A 16 8.07 -3.13 -4.56
N PHE A 17 7.55 -3.95 -3.66
CA PHE A 17 6.43 -4.86 -3.93
C PHE A 17 5.16 -4.10 -4.31
N SER A 18 4.88 -2.99 -3.60
CA SER A 18 3.74 -2.13 -3.90
C SER A 18 3.89 -1.46 -5.27
N VAL A 19 5.07 -0.91 -5.59
CA VAL A 19 5.38 -0.37 -6.93
C VAL A 19 5.14 -1.43 -8.00
N LEU A 20 5.65 -2.64 -7.80
CA LEU A 20 5.55 -3.71 -8.78
C LEU A 20 4.10 -4.11 -9.04
N ILE A 21 3.30 -4.31 -7.99
CA ILE A 21 1.86 -4.60 -8.14
C ILE A 21 1.15 -3.46 -8.87
N PHE A 22 1.40 -2.23 -8.44
CA PHE A 22 0.71 -1.05 -8.96
C PHE A 22 1.10 -0.79 -10.43
N PHE A 23 2.34 -1.11 -10.80
CA PHE A 23 2.80 -1.09 -12.18
C PHE A 23 2.13 -2.18 -13.03
N ILE A 24 1.96 -3.40 -12.50
CA ILE A 24 1.20 -4.47 -13.18
C ILE A 24 -0.25 -4.03 -13.37
N ILE A 25 -0.88 -3.45 -12.35
CA ILE A 25 -2.24 -2.90 -12.44
C ILE A 25 -2.30 -1.90 -13.59
N TYR A 26 -1.40 -0.91 -13.61
CA TYR A 26 -1.34 0.09 -14.67
C TYR A 26 -1.21 -0.53 -16.07
N LEU A 27 -0.30 -1.49 -16.26
CA LEU A 27 -0.14 -2.19 -17.54
C LEU A 27 -1.41 -2.92 -17.95
N LEU A 28 -2.05 -3.65 -17.02
CA LEU A 28 -3.31 -4.32 -17.30
C LEU A 28 -4.44 -3.34 -17.65
N GLY A 29 -4.40 -2.13 -17.10
CA GLY A 29 -5.31 -1.04 -17.47
C GLY A 29 -5.12 -0.57 -18.90
N ILE A 30 -3.86 -0.41 -19.35
CA ILE A 30 -3.55 -0.01 -20.74
C ILE A 30 -4.05 -1.05 -21.74
N PHE A 31 -3.88 -2.34 -21.43
CA PHE A 31 -4.29 -3.44 -22.30
C PHE A 31 -5.74 -3.88 -22.10
N SER A 32 -6.52 -3.16 -21.27
CA SER A 32 -7.90 -3.53 -20.99
C SER A 32 -8.80 -3.26 -22.21
N PRO A 33 -9.63 -4.23 -22.65
CA PRO A 33 -10.55 -4.01 -23.75
C PRO A 33 -11.63 -2.98 -23.38
N PRO A 34 -12.08 -2.15 -24.34
CA PRO A 34 -13.17 -1.20 -24.10
C PRO A 34 -14.43 -1.94 -23.63
N GLY A 35 -15.09 -1.41 -22.60
CA GLY A 35 -16.27 -2.01 -21.98
C GLY A 35 -16.02 -2.89 -20.74
N TYR A 36 -14.75 -3.21 -20.41
CA TYR A 36 -14.38 -3.95 -19.18
C TYR A 36 -13.82 -3.06 -18.07
N GLU A 37 -13.85 -1.74 -18.27
CA GLU A 37 -13.25 -0.73 -17.40
C GLU A 37 -13.78 -0.82 -15.97
N ILE A 38 -15.10 -0.95 -15.79
CA ILE A 38 -15.74 -1.04 -14.48
C ILE A 38 -15.22 -2.25 -13.70
N GLY A 39 -15.12 -3.41 -14.35
CA GLY A 39 -14.61 -4.65 -13.73
C GLY A 39 -13.13 -4.55 -13.37
N TYR A 40 -12.34 -3.94 -14.26
CA TYR A 40 -10.92 -3.64 -14.01
C TYR A 40 -10.77 -2.72 -12.78
N PHE A 41 -11.51 -1.61 -12.73
CA PHE A 41 -11.45 -0.67 -11.62
C PHE A 41 -11.85 -1.35 -10.30
N LEU A 42 -13.01 -2.01 -10.25
CA LEU A 42 -13.51 -2.75 -9.08
C LEU A 42 -12.49 -3.77 -8.54
N PHE A 43 -11.91 -4.57 -9.43
CA PHE A 43 -10.98 -5.60 -8.99
C PHE A 43 -9.65 -5.00 -8.51
N PHE A 44 -9.03 -4.12 -9.30
CA PHE A 44 -7.69 -3.67 -8.99
C PHE A 44 -7.64 -2.52 -7.98
N PHE A 45 -8.50 -1.51 -8.11
CA PHE A 45 -8.49 -0.33 -7.24
C PHE A 45 -9.29 -0.52 -5.96
N TYR A 46 -10.36 -1.30 -5.98
CA TYR A 46 -11.22 -1.49 -4.81
C TYR A 46 -10.98 -2.81 -4.08
N THR A 47 -10.16 -3.72 -4.63
CA THR A 47 -9.81 -4.99 -3.97
C THR A 47 -8.30 -5.17 -3.82
N ILE A 48 -7.56 -5.29 -4.93
CA ILE A 48 -6.13 -5.63 -4.88
C ILE A 48 -5.30 -4.52 -4.22
N MET A 49 -5.46 -3.25 -4.61
CA MET A 49 -4.76 -2.13 -3.98
C MET A 49 -5.04 -2.03 -2.46
N PRO A 50 -6.30 -2.01 -1.98
CA PRO A 50 -6.61 -2.01 -0.55
C PRO A 50 -5.92 -3.10 0.25
N ILE A 51 -5.98 -4.35 -0.24
CA ILE A 51 -5.43 -5.50 0.48
C ILE A 51 -3.91 -5.40 0.53
N THR A 52 -3.28 -5.11 -0.61
CA THR A 52 -1.82 -5.05 -0.72
C THR A 52 -1.23 -3.92 0.12
N THR A 53 -1.89 -2.76 0.14
CA THR A 53 -1.48 -1.62 0.96
C THR A 53 -1.68 -1.84 2.45
N LEU A 54 -2.79 -2.47 2.85
CA LEU A 54 -3.04 -2.84 4.25
C LEU A 54 -1.98 -3.82 4.76
N VAL A 55 -1.73 -4.92 4.02
CA VAL A 55 -0.76 -5.95 4.41
C VAL A 55 0.64 -5.36 4.50
N SER A 56 1.05 -4.58 3.50
CA SER A 56 2.36 -3.96 3.47
C SER A 56 2.55 -2.95 4.59
N SER A 57 1.56 -2.08 4.86
CA SER A 57 1.69 -1.09 5.93
C SER A 57 1.69 -1.74 7.32
N LEU A 58 0.93 -2.83 7.50
CA LEU A 58 0.92 -3.63 8.72
C LEU A 58 2.29 -4.27 8.96
N ILE A 59 2.89 -4.92 7.95
CA ILE A 59 4.21 -5.55 8.05
C ILE A 59 5.27 -4.51 8.39
N ILE A 60 5.32 -3.40 7.64
CA ILE A 60 6.28 -2.33 7.89
C ILE A 60 6.10 -1.79 9.32
N SER A 61 4.87 -1.56 9.78
CA SER A 61 4.60 -0.94 11.09
C SER A 61 4.92 -1.87 12.26
N ILE A 62 4.55 -3.16 12.19
CA ILE A 62 4.92 -4.16 13.20
C ILE A 62 6.44 -4.23 13.36
N LYS A 63 7.14 -4.24 12.23
CA LYS A 63 8.60 -4.36 12.20
C LYS A 63 9.31 -3.03 12.44
N LYS A 64 8.62 -1.90 12.57
CA LYS A 64 9.22 -0.56 12.67
C LYS A 64 10.20 -0.29 11.51
N GLY A 65 9.76 -0.61 10.29
CA GLY A 65 10.52 -0.37 9.07
C GLY A 65 10.92 1.11 8.93
N TYR A 66 11.98 1.37 8.16
CA TYR A 66 12.38 2.74 7.82
C TYR A 66 11.26 3.49 7.07
N LEU A 67 10.98 4.74 7.43
CA LEU A 67 9.96 5.60 6.79
C LEU A 67 8.55 4.98 6.74
N PHE A 68 8.17 4.21 7.75
CA PHE A 68 6.87 3.55 7.76
C PHE A 68 5.68 4.52 7.78
N TRP A 69 5.84 5.69 8.40
CA TRP A 69 4.85 6.77 8.40
C TRP A 69 4.55 7.35 7.03
N LEU A 70 5.50 7.27 6.08
CA LEU A 70 5.32 7.79 4.72
C LEU A 70 4.60 6.80 3.80
N TYR A 71 4.44 5.54 4.21
CA TYR A 71 3.89 4.51 3.35
C TYR A 71 2.44 4.79 2.91
N PRO A 72 1.51 5.24 3.78
CA PRO A 72 0.17 5.62 3.35
C PRO A 72 0.16 6.74 2.32
N VAL A 73 0.98 7.78 2.52
CA VAL A 73 1.11 8.90 1.58
C VAL A 73 1.61 8.40 0.22
N PHE A 74 2.62 7.55 0.23
CA PHE A 74 3.18 6.95 -0.97
C PHE A 74 2.14 6.17 -1.79
N VAL A 75 1.38 5.27 -1.17
CA VAL A 75 0.38 4.47 -1.90
C VAL A 75 -0.85 5.27 -2.28
N GLY A 76 -1.22 6.28 -1.48
CA GLY A 76 -2.24 7.25 -1.84
C GLY A 76 -1.89 8.02 -3.11
N LEU A 77 -0.65 8.50 -3.24
CA LEU A 77 -0.17 9.17 -4.45
C LEU A 77 -0.24 8.25 -5.67
N LEU A 78 0.13 6.97 -5.53
CA LEU A 78 0.00 6.01 -6.63
C LEU A 78 -1.47 5.74 -7.00
N GLY A 79 -2.36 5.72 -6.00
CA GLY A 79 -3.81 5.60 -6.19
C GLY A 79 -4.43 6.78 -6.94
N ILE A 80 -3.78 7.94 -6.97
CA ILE A 80 -4.16 9.10 -7.81
C ILE A 80 -3.52 8.97 -9.20
N LEU A 81 -2.23 8.65 -9.25
CA LEU A 81 -1.45 8.66 -10.49
C LEU A 81 -1.98 7.63 -11.49
N ILE A 82 -2.31 6.42 -11.06
CA ILE A 82 -2.68 5.35 -11.99
C ILE A 82 -4.02 5.63 -12.68
N PRO A 83 -5.13 5.96 -11.98
CA PRO A 83 -6.36 6.36 -12.64
C PRO A 83 -6.16 7.57 -13.55
N PHE A 84 -5.43 8.59 -13.07
CA PHE A 84 -5.16 9.78 -13.87
C PHE A 84 -4.43 9.46 -15.17
N LEU A 85 -3.48 8.52 -15.16
CA LEU A 85 -2.77 8.09 -16.36
C LEU A 85 -3.64 7.30 -17.33
N LEU A 86 -4.62 6.53 -16.82
CA LEU A 86 -5.52 5.67 -17.61
C LEU A 86 -6.72 6.42 -18.19
N THR A 87 -7.43 7.19 -17.37
CA THR A 87 -8.71 7.83 -17.73
C THR A 87 -8.58 9.33 -17.97
N LYS A 88 -7.41 9.92 -17.71
CA LYS A 88 -7.18 11.39 -17.71
C LYS A 88 -8.12 12.15 -16.77
N SER A 89 -8.78 11.45 -15.84
CA SER A 89 -9.68 12.01 -14.85
C SER A 89 -9.12 11.82 -13.44
N PHE A 90 -9.42 12.76 -12.55
CA PHE A 90 -9.11 12.63 -11.13
C PHE A 90 -10.16 11.74 -10.45
N GLU A 91 -9.79 10.50 -10.19
CA GLU A 91 -10.60 9.51 -9.46
C GLU A 91 -10.24 9.56 -7.96
N TRP A 92 -10.99 10.36 -7.20
CA TRP A 92 -10.78 10.52 -5.76
C TRP A 92 -11.05 9.22 -4.99
N MET A 93 -11.95 8.39 -5.49
CA MET A 93 -12.29 7.09 -4.90
C MET A 93 -11.08 6.14 -4.94
N GLY A 94 -10.40 6.00 -6.08
CA GLY A 94 -9.21 5.15 -6.19
C GLY A 94 -8.11 5.52 -5.18
N SER A 95 -7.88 6.83 -4.99
CA SER A 95 -6.95 7.31 -3.97
C SER A 95 -7.39 6.97 -2.54
N PHE A 96 -8.68 7.10 -2.24
CA PHE A 96 -9.21 6.76 -0.92
C PHE A 96 -9.02 5.28 -0.60
N PHE A 97 -9.30 4.40 -1.58
CA PHE A 97 -9.15 2.96 -1.43
C PHE A 97 -7.68 2.49 -1.41
N ALA A 98 -6.72 3.27 -1.91
CA ALA A 98 -5.30 3.00 -1.67
C ALA A 98 -4.82 3.52 -0.30
N PHE A 99 -5.24 4.73 0.08
CA PHE A 99 -4.74 5.42 1.27
C PHE A 99 -5.34 4.90 2.58
N PHE A 100 -6.67 4.76 2.63
CA PHE A 100 -7.39 4.44 3.87
C PHE A 100 -7.03 3.05 4.42
N PRO A 101 -6.94 1.98 3.61
CA PRO A 101 -6.48 0.67 4.08
C PRO A 101 -5.02 0.69 4.55
N ALA A 102 -4.16 1.50 3.91
CA ALA A 102 -2.78 1.69 4.35
C ALA A 102 -2.71 2.36 5.73
N LEU A 103 -3.56 3.35 6.01
CA LEU A 103 -3.69 3.95 7.34
C LEU A 103 -4.14 2.92 8.38
N ILE A 104 -5.15 2.12 8.07
CA ILE A 104 -5.64 1.06 8.98
C ILE A 104 -4.51 0.10 9.32
N GLY A 105 -3.80 -0.42 8.32
CA GLY A 105 -2.68 -1.33 8.55
C GLY A 105 -1.56 -0.70 9.38
N LEU A 106 -1.33 0.62 9.24
CA LEU A 106 -0.34 1.35 10.03
C LEU A 106 -0.75 1.40 11.50
N VAL A 107 -1.98 1.83 11.78
CA VAL A 107 -2.51 1.93 13.15
C VAL A 107 -2.51 0.56 13.82
N LEU A 108 -3.01 -0.47 13.15
CA LEU A 108 -3.03 -1.84 13.68
C LEU A 108 -1.60 -2.35 13.92
N GLY A 109 -0.69 -2.13 12.98
CA GLY A 109 0.69 -2.57 13.12
C GLY A 109 1.43 -1.88 14.27
N LEU A 110 1.12 -0.61 14.54
CA LEU A 110 1.63 0.12 15.71
C LEU A 110 1.09 -0.46 17.02
N ILE A 111 -0.21 -0.72 17.11
CA ILE A 111 -0.85 -1.33 18.28
C ILE A 111 -0.20 -2.70 18.56
N ILE A 112 -0.07 -3.55 17.54
CA ILE A 112 0.56 -4.87 17.66
C ILE A 112 2.02 -4.76 18.10
N SER A 113 2.80 -3.84 17.51
CA SER A 113 4.19 -3.61 17.89
C SER A 113 4.33 -3.19 19.36
N PHE A 114 3.40 -2.35 19.84
CA PHE A 114 3.38 -1.90 21.24
C PHE A 114 3.04 -3.05 22.19
N ILE A 115 2.02 -3.85 21.87
CA ILE A 115 1.62 -5.04 22.63
C ILE A 115 2.80 -6.02 22.74
N ILE A 116 3.44 -6.38 21.62
CA ILE A 116 4.59 -7.31 21.60
C ILE A 116 5.74 -6.79 22.47
N LYS A 117 6.02 -5.48 22.42
CA LYS A 117 7.05 -4.87 23.26
C LYS A 117 6.70 -4.98 24.75
N LYS A 118 5.44 -4.71 25.12
CA LYS A 118 4.96 -4.81 26.50
C LYS A 118 5.10 -6.23 27.04
N TYR A 119 4.77 -7.25 26.25
CA TYR A 119 4.91 -8.66 26.66
C TYR A 119 6.37 -9.11 26.81
N LYS A 120 7.30 -8.62 25.99
CA LYS A 120 8.73 -8.97 26.09
C LYS A 120 9.49 -8.31 27.26
N THR A 121 8.87 -7.32 27.90
CA THR A 121 9.51 -6.57 29.00
C THR A 121 9.01 -7.02 30.38
N LYS A 122 8.02 -7.93 30.41
CA LYS A 122 7.62 -8.70 31.59
C LYS A 122 8.38 -10.02 31.59
#